data_AF-A0A2S9FUG6-F1
#
_entry.id   AF-A0A2S9FUG6-F1
#
_cell.length_a   1.000
_cell.length_b   1.000
_cell.length_c   1.000
_cell.angle_alpha   90.00
_cell.angle_beta   90.00
_cell.angle_gamma   90.00
#
_symmetry.space_group_name_H-M   'P 1'
#
loop_
_entity.id
_entity.type
_entity.pdbx_description
1 polymer ?
#
loop_
_entity_poly.entity_id
_entity_poly.type
_entity_poly.pdbx_seq_one_letter_code
_entity_poly.pdbx_strand_id
1 'polypeptide(L)'
;GTAVAFGNNEAGKLNIPPLPAGITYTQVATNVYHTVLLRSDGDSCAVGNNGTGALSIPQPPDGITYTQVAASVFHTVLLRSDGTAVA
;
A
#
# COMPACT_ATOMS: atom_id res chain seq x y z
N GLY A 1 7.94 -10.74 2.66
CA GLY A 1 8.27 -10.99 4.08
C GLY A 1 7.23 -10.39 5.02
N THR A 2 7.61 -10.15 6.28
CA THR A 2 6.81 -9.39 7.25
C THR A 2 7.29 -7.94 7.31
N ALA A 3 6.43 -7.03 7.76
CA ALA A 3 6.77 -5.62 7.92
C ALA A 3 6.89 -5.28 9.41
N VAL A 4 7.86 -4.41 9.73
CA VAL A 4 8.05 -3.83 11.06
C VAL A 4 8.10 -2.31 10.88
N ALA A 5 7.33 -1.58 11.67
CA ALA A 5 7.22 -0.12 11.57
C ALA A 5 7.51 0.52 12.94
N PHE A 6 8.31 1.58 12.95
CA PHE A 6 8.71 2.31 14.16
C PHE A 6 8.89 3.80 13.86
N GLY A 7 8.73 4.66 14.88
CA GLY A 7 8.82 6.12 14.75
C GLY A 7 7.50 6.84 15.08
N ASN A 8 7.23 7.95 14.40
CA ASN A 8 6.01 8.73 14.59
C ASN A 8 4.78 7.97 14.04
N ASN A 9 3.81 7.67 14.91
CA ASN A 9 2.58 6.96 14.55
C ASN A 9 1.33 7.87 14.55
N GLU A 10 1.49 9.16 14.25
CA GLU A 10 0.33 10.02 14.08
C GLU A 10 -0.57 9.48 12.96
N ALA A 11 -1.89 9.49 13.21
CA ALA A 11 -2.90 8.93 12.34
C ALA A 11 -2.73 7.42 12.00
N GLY A 12 -1.93 6.67 12.75
CA GLY A 12 -1.85 5.20 12.59
C GLY A 12 -1.06 4.73 11.38
N LYS A 13 -0.16 5.56 10.83
CA LYS A 13 0.68 5.21 9.66
C LYS A 13 1.69 4.08 9.89
N LEU A 14 1.85 3.61 11.12
CA LEU A 14 2.64 2.43 11.51
C LEU A 14 1.78 1.21 11.86
N ASN A 15 0.44 1.31 11.80
CA ASN A 15 -0.47 0.23 12.17
C ASN A 15 -0.59 -0.82 11.05
N ILE A 16 0.52 -1.49 10.72
CA ILE A 16 0.57 -2.46 9.63
C ILE A 16 -0.36 -3.65 9.94
N PRO A 17 -1.31 -4.00 9.05
CA PRO A 17 -2.26 -5.07 9.32
C PRO A 17 -1.57 -6.45 9.30
N PRO A 18 -2.12 -7.44 10.02
CA PRO A 18 -1.68 -8.82 9.86
C PRO A 18 -1.97 -9.32 8.45
N LEU A 19 -1.13 -10.22 7.95
CA LEU A 19 -1.32 -10.87 6.65
C LEU A 19 -2.09 -12.19 6.79
N PRO A 20 -2.87 -12.59 5.78
CA PRO A 20 -3.36 -13.96 5.67
C PRO A 20 -2.20 -14.97 5.62
N ALA A 21 -2.47 -16.21 6.03
CA ALA A 21 -1.47 -17.27 6.01
C ALA A 21 -0.91 -17.50 4.60
N GLY A 22 0.42 -17.61 4.50
CA GLY A 22 1.11 -17.81 3.21
C GLY A 22 1.30 -16.54 2.37
N ILE A 23 0.71 -15.41 2.77
CA ILE A 23 0.90 -14.12 2.10
C ILE A 23 2.04 -13.36 2.77
N THR A 24 2.81 -12.64 1.97
CA THR A 24 3.91 -11.81 2.45
C THR A 24 3.88 -10.44 1.81
N TYR A 25 4.43 -9.42 2.49
CA TYR A 25 4.66 -8.11 1.87
C TYR A 25 5.85 -8.17 0.91
N THR A 26 5.69 -7.59 -0.27
CA THR A 26 6.70 -7.59 -1.35
C THR A 26 7.33 -6.21 -1.55
N GLN A 27 6.59 -5.14 -1.26
CA GLN A 27 7.08 -3.77 -1.38
C GLN A 27 6.37 -2.84 -0.40
N VAL A 28 7.01 -1.71 -0.09
CA VAL A 28 6.45 -0.64 0.73
C VAL A 28 6.80 0.71 0.12
N ALA A 29 5.87 1.66 0.19
CA ALA A 29 6.11 3.06 -0.09
C ALA A 29 5.48 3.93 1.01
N THR A 30 6.14 5.00 1.39
CA THR A 30 5.74 5.85 2.53
C THR A 30 5.75 7.31 2.13
N ASN A 31 4.85 8.10 2.70
CA ASN A 31 4.93 9.56 2.70
C ASN A 31 4.61 10.12 4.11
N VAL A 32 4.41 11.43 4.20
CA VAL A 32 4.16 12.13 5.48
C VAL A 32 2.86 11.68 6.16
N TYR A 33 1.88 11.27 5.37
CA TYR A 33 0.50 10.99 5.78
C TYR A 33 0.19 9.50 5.92
N HIS A 34 0.76 8.65 5.06
CA HIS A 34 0.41 7.23 5.00
C HIS A 34 1.54 6.31 4.51
N THR A 35 1.38 5.02 4.81
CA THR A 35 2.21 3.91 4.37
C THR A 35 1.39 2.99 3.49
N VAL A 36 1.90 2.63 2.31
CA VAL A 36 1.28 1.67 1.40
C VAL A 36 2.15 0.43 1.29
N LEU A 37 1.54 -0.75 1.44
CA LEU A 37 2.22 -2.03 1.32
C LEU A 37 1.61 -2.85 0.21
N LEU A 38 2.48 -3.45 -0.61
CA LEU A 38 2.13 -4.41 -1.63
C LEU A 38 2.27 -5.84 -1.06
N ARG A 39 1.29 -6.69 -1.35
CA ARG A 39 1.27 -8.10 -0.94
C ARG A 39 1.66 -9.02 -2.09
N SER A 40 2.10 -10.22 -1.75
CA SER A 40 2.53 -11.24 -2.72
C SER A 40 1.41 -11.86 -3.54
N ASP A 41 0.15 -11.67 -3.13
CA ASP A 41 -1.04 -12.05 -3.90
C ASP A 41 -1.52 -10.96 -4.86
N GLY A 42 -0.78 -9.84 -4.96
CA GLY A 42 -1.09 -8.77 -5.89
C GLY A 42 -2.10 -7.74 -5.37
N ASP A 43 -2.54 -7.90 -4.13
CA ASP A 43 -3.36 -6.91 -3.41
C ASP A 43 -2.45 -5.88 -2.70
N SER A 44 -3.04 -4.78 -2.23
CA SER A 44 -2.31 -3.74 -1.51
C SER A 44 -3.16 -3.13 -0.41
N CYS A 45 -2.50 -2.57 0.60
CA CYS A 45 -3.18 -1.90 1.71
C CYS A 45 -2.47 -0.59 2.06
N ALA A 46 -3.23 0.38 2.54
CA ALA A 46 -2.73 1.66 3.01
C ALA A 46 -3.15 1.90 4.47
N VAL A 47 -2.25 2.46 5.27
CA VAL A 47 -2.49 2.84 6.66
C VAL A 47 -1.99 4.25 6.92
N GLY A 48 -2.69 5.02 7.75
CA GLY A 48 -2.35 6.41 8.05
C GLY A 48 -3.54 7.35 8.00
N ASN A 49 -3.30 8.61 7.63
CA ASN A 49 -4.32 9.63 7.56
C ASN A 49 -5.28 9.40 6.38
N ASN A 50 -6.58 9.26 6.67
CA ASN A 50 -7.63 9.06 5.66
C ASN A 50 -8.48 10.32 5.39
N GLY A 51 -8.06 11.51 5.82
CA GLY A 51 -8.84 12.74 5.68
C GLY A 51 -9.15 13.13 4.23
N THR A 52 -8.41 12.57 3.26
CA THR A 52 -8.58 12.80 1.83
C THR A 52 -9.00 11.55 1.05
N GLY A 53 -9.32 10.44 1.73
CA GLY A 53 -9.59 9.15 1.08
C GLY A 53 -8.34 8.43 0.54
N ALA A 54 -7.14 8.91 0.88
CA ALA A 54 -5.86 8.37 0.41
C ALA A 54 -5.59 6.91 0.82
N LEU A 55 -6.40 6.33 1.71
CA LEU A 55 -6.31 4.92 2.06
C LEU A 55 -7.15 4.00 1.15
N SER A 56 -8.04 4.58 0.32
CA SER A 56 -8.93 3.83 -0.57
C SER A 56 -8.20 3.46 -1.86
N ILE A 57 -7.38 2.41 -1.79
CA ILE A 57 -6.73 1.87 -2.99
C ILE A 57 -7.79 1.21 -3.88
N PRO A 58 -7.95 1.63 -5.15
CA PRO A 58 -8.91 1.01 -6.05
C PRO A 58 -8.54 -0.47 -6.25
N GLN A 59 -9.53 -1.35 -6.28
CA GLN A 59 -9.29 -2.73 -6.65
C GLN A 59 -8.90 -2.81 -8.15
N PRO A 60 -7.89 -3.61 -8.51
CA PRO A 60 -7.59 -3.85 -9.91
C PRO A 60 -8.72 -4.66 -10.57
N PRO A 61 -8.85 -4.60 -11.91
CA PRO A 61 -9.76 -5.50 -12.64
C PRO A 61 -9.47 -6.98 -12.38
N ASP A 62 -10.44 -7.85 -12.61
CA ASP A 62 -10.28 -9.30 -12.45
C ASP A 62 -9.08 -9.83 -13.26
N GLY A 63 -8.23 -10.61 -12.60
CA GLY A 63 -7.00 -11.16 -13.21
C GLY A 63 -5.83 -10.17 -13.28
N ILE A 64 -6.01 -8.91 -12.86
CA ILE A 64 -4.95 -7.91 -12.77
C ILE A 64 -4.53 -7.72 -11.33
N THR A 65 -3.23 -7.55 -11.12
CA THR A 65 -2.61 -7.38 -9.80
C THR A 65 -1.75 -6.15 -9.76
N TYR A 66 -1.57 -5.55 -8.59
CA TYR A 66 -0.51 -4.57 -8.40
C TYR A 66 0.85 -5.26 -8.33
N THR A 67 1.83 -4.66 -8.99
CA THR A 67 3.19 -5.22 -9.12
C THR A 67 4.25 -4.28 -8.55
N GLN A 68 3.98 -2.98 -8.53
CA GLN A 68 4.87 -1.99 -7.92
C GLN A 68 4.09 -0.87 -7.24
N VAL A 69 4.71 -0.25 -6.25
CA VAL A 69 4.20 0.94 -5.57
C VAL A 69 5.29 2.01 -5.43
N ALA A 70 4.91 3.26 -5.65
CA ALA A 70 5.72 4.43 -5.39
C ALA A 70 4.88 5.50 -4.67
N ALA A 71 5.49 6.26 -3.76
CA ALA A 71 4.81 7.35 -3.06
C ALA A 71 5.65 8.63 -3.13
N SER A 72 4.96 9.74 -3.38
CA SER A 72 5.46 11.11 -3.22
C SER A 72 4.79 11.76 -2.01
N VAL A 73 5.14 13.01 -1.71
CA VAL A 73 4.62 13.77 -0.56
C VAL A 73 3.09 13.79 -0.49
N PHE A 74 2.43 13.84 -1.65
CA PHE A 74 0.97 14.04 -1.74
C PHE A 74 0.21 12.97 -2.53
N HIS A 75 0.90 12.05 -3.20
CA HIS A 75 0.23 11.02 -4.02
C HIS A 75 0.97 9.69 -3.95
N THR A 76 0.25 8.61 -4.25
CA THR A 76 0.79 7.26 -4.41
C THR A 76 0.46 6.80 -5.82
N VAL A 77 1.39 6.10 -6.47
CA VAL A 77 1.17 5.47 -7.76
C VAL A 77 1.35 3.97 -7.61
N LEU A 78 0.41 3.20 -8.17
CA LEU A 78 0.48 1.74 -8.23
C LEU A 78 0.54 1.30 -9.69
N LEU A 79 1.50 0.42 -10.01
CA LEU A 79 1.62 -0.19 -11.33
C LEU A 79 0.91 -1.54 -11.34
N ARG A 80 0.00 -1.72 -12.29
CA ARG A 80 -0.71 -2.98 -12.53
C ARG A 80 0.08 -3.91 -13.44
N SER A 81 -0.23 -5.21 -13.38
CA SER A 81 0.38 -6.25 -14.22
C SER A 81 0.08 -6.09 -15.72
N ASP A 82 -0.96 -5.33 -16.08
CA ASP A 82 -1.29 -4.96 -17.47
C ASP A 82 -0.48 -3.75 -18.00
N GLY A 83 0.41 -3.18 -17.19
CA GLY A 83 1.21 -2.01 -17.54
C GLY A 83 0.53 -0.67 -17.26
N THR A 84 -0.69 -0.65 -16.71
CA THR A 84 -1.41 0.58 -16.35
C THR A 84 -0.96 1.10 -14.99
N ALA A 85 -0.71 2.40 -14.88
CA ALA A 85 -0.49 3.07 -13.61
C ALA A 85 -1.78 3.76 -13.12
N VAL A 86 -2.04 3.70 -11.81
CA VAL A 86 -3.15 4.42 -11.15
C VAL A 86 -2.64 5.24 -9.96
N ALA A 87 -3.26 6.38 -9.70
CA ALA A 87 -2.91 7.33 -8.63
C ALA A 87 -4.14 7.99 -8.02
#